data_AF-A0A5P9B635-F1
#
_entry.id   AF-A0A5P9B635-F1
#
_cell.length_a   1.000
_cell.length_b   1.000
_cell.length_c   1.000
_cell.angle_alpha   90.00
_cell.angle_beta   90.00
_cell.angle_gamma   90.00
#
_symmetry.space_group_name_H-M   'P 1'
#
loop_
_entity.id
_entity.type
_entity.pdbx_description
1 polymer ?
#
loop_
_entity_poly.entity_id
_entity_poly.type
_entity_poly.pdbx_seq_one_letter_code
_entity_poly.pdbx_strand_id
1 'polypeptide(L)'
;MNSVASIETKTSYQACFLIPCYNHGSTVAAVIESLKNYALPIILVDDGSNTETKQHLKPLAELDDVTLVTLIENQGKGGAVKAGIERAQQLGFSHAIQIDADGQHDLEALPKLLEKSQASPTHLISGHPIYDDSVPKSRLYGRYATHIWVWIETLSFSIKDSMCGFRAYPIAATQAVLNKYDVGSRMDFDIEVLVRLYWEGCDIDFIDTRVIYPEGGISHFDALWDNVKISWMHTRLFFGMLPRAPKLITRHFNRAEEESTSNQPHWSRTQERGTVLGIKLLLMIYTLLGRGVFNLILKGVMHYYHLTGKRAREASEHYLHTLKLYAEQHNIDLPSNLTSYHHLLSFGHTMLDKLAAWKGDFSVENLTIHGQDQFENMVNNEQGVVILGSHLGNIELCRALGRRHSNIKINALVFTEHAERFNSVMKAVNPNSDLNLIQVSSMGPDTAILLQQKLEQGEWIVIVGDRTSTSKESRSVWAEFLGQEAPFPQGPFMLASVLKAPVFLLFGLRDDSCKKPHFNVYFEHFSDKIVLPRKTREQTLQEVVQQYADRLQHYTLKAPLQWYNFFNFWTLSNQHHDEKESK
;
A
#
# COMPACT_ATOMS: atom_id res chain seq x y z
N MET A 1 44.48 -28.32 -8.18
CA MET A 1 43.88 -27.25 -7.37
C MET A 1 42.40 -27.50 -7.31
N ASN A 2 41.89 -27.57 -6.08
CA ASN A 2 40.68 -28.30 -5.71
C ASN A 2 39.39 -27.65 -6.22
N SER A 3 38.56 -28.49 -6.85
CA SER A 3 37.13 -28.28 -6.97
C SER A 3 36.52 -28.35 -5.56
N VAL A 4 36.02 -27.22 -5.06
CA VAL A 4 35.14 -27.20 -3.89
C VAL A 4 33.73 -27.28 -4.43
N ALA A 5 33.19 -28.48 -4.46
CA ALA A 5 31.76 -28.71 -4.62
C ALA A 5 31.03 -28.04 -3.44
N SER A 6 30.15 -27.10 -3.75
CA SER A 6 29.20 -26.52 -2.81
C SER A 6 28.20 -27.60 -2.40
N ILE A 7 28.43 -28.19 -1.22
CA ILE A 7 27.48 -29.10 -0.57
C ILE A 7 26.36 -28.24 0.00
N GLU A 8 25.28 -28.03 -0.77
CA GLU A 8 24.01 -27.59 -0.20
C GLU A 8 23.37 -28.80 0.50
N THR A 9 23.62 -28.95 1.80
CA THR A 9 22.81 -29.83 2.64
C THR A 9 21.41 -29.23 2.76
N LYS A 10 20.46 -29.71 1.94
CA LYS A 10 19.02 -29.59 2.21
C LYS A 10 18.73 -30.29 3.55
N THR A 11 18.75 -29.55 4.65
CA THR A 11 18.24 -30.05 5.93
C THR A 11 16.76 -30.36 5.74
N SER A 12 16.37 -31.63 5.91
CA SER A 12 14.97 -32.06 5.87
C SER A 12 14.18 -31.25 6.89
N TYR A 13 13.00 -30.74 6.51
CA TYR A 13 12.11 -30.07 7.43
C TYR A 13 11.69 -31.05 8.55
N GLN A 14 12.08 -30.72 9.77
CA GLN A 14 11.77 -31.42 11.02
C GLN A 14 11.37 -30.37 12.06
N ALA A 15 10.10 -30.34 12.43
CA ALA A 15 9.53 -29.38 13.37
C ALA A 15 9.22 -30.02 14.72
N CYS A 16 9.29 -29.24 15.78
CA CYS A 16 8.81 -29.59 17.12
C CYS A 16 7.93 -28.47 17.69
N PHE A 17 7.02 -28.80 18.59
CA PHE A 17 6.37 -27.79 19.43
C PHE A 17 7.30 -27.33 20.54
N LEU A 18 7.22 -26.06 20.89
CA LEU A 18 7.96 -25.45 21.98
C LEU A 18 6.97 -24.71 22.88
N ILE A 19 6.85 -25.18 24.12
CA ILE A 19 5.84 -24.69 25.07
C ILE A 19 6.54 -24.12 26.30
N PRO A 20 6.69 -22.78 26.42
CA PRO A 20 7.18 -22.16 27.64
C PRO A 20 6.06 -22.16 28.70
N CYS A 21 6.35 -22.67 29.89
CA CYS A 21 5.40 -22.79 30.99
C CYS A 21 5.96 -22.16 32.27
N TYR A 22 5.24 -21.18 32.81
CA TYR A 22 5.45 -20.64 34.15
C TYR A 22 4.12 -20.60 34.90
N ASN A 23 3.97 -21.45 35.93
CA ASN A 23 2.75 -21.53 36.76
C ASN A 23 1.42 -21.78 36.01
N HIS A 24 1.48 -22.43 34.84
CA HIS A 24 0.31 -22.80 34.01
C HIS A 24 0.06 -24.32 34.01
N GLY A 25 0.36 -25.01 35.11
CA GLY A 25 0.33 -26.48 35.20
C GLY A 25 -1.01 -27.13 34.88
N SER A 26 -2.14 -26.46 35.18
CA SER A 26 -3.48 -26.98 34.89
C SER A 26 -3.90 -26.83 33.43
N THR A 27 -3.41 -25.81 32.72
CA THR A 27 -3.78 -25.53 31.32
C THR A 27 -2.87 -26.24 30.33
N VAL A 28 -1.58 -26.41 30.66
CA VAL A 28 -0.58 -27.00 29.75
C VAL A 28 -0.91 -28.44 29.35
N ALA A 29 -1.55 -29.22 30.22
CA ALA A 29 -2.00 -30.58 29.91
C ALA A 29 -3.04 -30.58 28.77
N ALA A 30 -4.00 -29.65 28.81
CA ALA A 30 -5.01 -29.50 27.76
C ALA A 30 -4.39 -29.04 26.43
N VAL A 31 -3.41 -28.12 26.50
CA VAL A 31 -2.64 -27.69 25.32
C VAL A 31 -1.91 -28.89 24.70
N ILE A 32 -1.16 -29.68 25.48
CA ILE A 32 -0.46 -30.86 24.96
C ILE A 32 -1.43 -31.87 24.35
N GLU A 33 -2.57 -32.14 25.01
CA GLU A 33 -3.59 -33.05 24.48
C GLU A 33 -4.11 -32.60 23.11
N SER A 34 -4.38 -31.30 22.95
CA SER A 34 -4.83 -30.74 21.67
C SER A 34 -3.80 -30.82 20.54
N LEU A 35 -2.51 -30.93 20.89
CA LEU A 35 -1.40 -31.01 19.93
C LEU A 35 -1.05 -32.44 19.50
N LYS A 36 -1.53 -33.46 20.21
CA LYS A 36 -1.24 -34.87 19.88
C LYS A 36 -1.64 -35.24 18.45
N ASN A 37 -2.71 -34.64 17.92
CA ASN A 37 -3.21 -34.89 16.57
C ASN A 37 -2.23 -34.49 15.45
N TYR A 38 -1.20 -33.69 15.75
CA TYR A 38 -0.22 -33.23 14.78
C TYR A 38 1.02 -34.13 14.69
N ALA A 39 1.19 -35.10 15.61
CA ALA A 39 2.29 -36.04 15.63
C ALA A 39 3.69 -35.39 15.53
N LEU A 40 3.89 -34.24 16.18
CA LEU A 40 5.18 -33.58 16.30
C LEU A 40 5.70 -33.68 17.74
N PRO A 41 7.01 -33.89 17.94
CA PRO A 41 7.61 -33.88 19.27
C PRO A 41 7.40 -32.54 19.98
N ILE A 42 7.27 -32.58 21.31
CA ILE A 42 7.01 -31.42 22.15
C ILE A 42 8.20 -31.17 23.06
N ILE A 43 8.71 -29.94 23.07
CA ILE A 43 9.66 -29.45 24.04
C ILE A 43 8.91 -28.54 25.01
N LEU A 44 8.70 -29.05 26.21
CA LEU A 44 8.05 -28.34 27.31
C LEU A 44 9.12 -27.71 28.19
N VAL A 45 9.07 -26.40 28.39
CA VAL A 45 10.06 -25.68 29.21
C VAL A 45 9.40 -25.17 30.49
N ASP A 46 9.77 -25.75 31.64
CA ASP A 46 9.43 -25.23 32.96
C ASP A 46 10.34 -24.07 33.34
N ASP A 47 9.82 -22.85 33.33
CA ASP A 47 10.54 -21.61 33.65
C ASP A 47 10.60 -21.37 35.17
N GLY A 48 11.03 -22.37 35.93
CA GLY A 48 11.15 -22.28 37.39
C GLY A 48 9.81 -22.17 38.11
N SER A 49 8.79 -22.94 37.69
CA SER A 49 7.45 -22.91 38.30
C SER A 49 7.42 -23.41 39.75
N ASN A 50 6.31 -23.11 40.42
CA ASN A 50 6.00 -23.58 41.77
C ASN A 50 5.85 -25.12 41.86
N THR A 51 5.85 -25.65 43.08
CA THR A 51 5.78 -27.11 43.34
C THR A 51 4.51 -27.74 42.76
N GLU A 52 3.37 -27.03 42.83
CA GLU A 52 2.09 -27.50 42.30
C GLU A 52 2.16 -27.70 40.78
N THR A 53 2.65 -26.72 40.04
CA THR A 53 2.86 -26.82 38.59
C THR A 53 3.82 -27.95 38.25
N LYS A 54 4.94 -28.07 38.97
CA LYS A 54 5.89 -29.18 38.78
C LYS A 54 5.26 -30.56 38.97
N GLN A 55 4.28 -30.70 39.86
CA GLN A 55 3.53 -31.96 40.01
C GLN A 55 2.67 -32.26 38.78
N HIS A 56 2.09 -31.24 38.13
CA HIS A 56 1.37 -31.40 36.86
C HIS A 56 2.29 -31.68 35.66
N LEU A 57 3.52 -31.13 35.65
CA LEU A 57 4.46 -31.35 34.54
C LEU A 57 5.12 -32.74 34.56
N LYS A 58 5.34 -33.34 35.74
CA LYS A 58 5.95 -34.66 35.88
C LYS A 58 5.32 -35.76 35.00
N PRO A 59 3.99 -36.02 35.06
CA PRO A 59 3.38 -37.06 34.24
C PRO A 59 3.46 -36.75 32.73
N LEU A 60 3.55 -35.47 32.34
CA LEU A 60 3.69 -35.07 30.94
C LEU A 60 5.09 -35.39 30.40
N ALA A 61 6.11 -35.37 31.25
CA ALA A 61 7.49 -35.71 30.88
C ALA A 61 7.72 -37.21 30.65
N GLU A 62 6.79 -38.06 31.10
CA GLU A 62 6.84 -39.52 30.88
C GLU A 62 6.21 -39.93 29.54
N LEU A 63 5.66 -38.98 28.77
CA LEU A 63 5.13 -39.24 27.44
C LEU A 63 6.27 -39.34 26.42
N ASP A 64 6.24 -40.36 25.55
CA ASP A 64 7.33 -40.65 24.60
C ASP A 64 7.69 -39.47 23.68
N ASP A 65 6.72 -38.63 23.32
CA ASP A 65 6.89 -37.49 22.42
C ASP A 65 7.18 -36.16 23.14
N VAL A 66 7.36 -36.16 24.48
CA VAL A 66 7.55 -34.93 25.27
C VAL A 66 8.93 -34.91 25.92
N THR A 67 9.69 -33.85 25.63
CA THR A 67 10.95 -33.53 26.32
C THR A 67 10.72 -32.36 27.28
N LEU A 68 10.88 -32.61 28.59
CA LEU A 68 10.83 -31.56 29.61
C LEU A 68 12.22 -30.94 29.83
N VAL A 69 12.30 -29.61 29.73
CA VAL A 69 13.45 -28.79 30.12
C VAL A 69 13.07 -27.99 31.35
N THR A 70 13.85 -28.08 32.43
CA THR A 70 13.55 -27.36 33.68
C THR A 70 14.61 -26.33 34.00
N LEU A 71 14.20 -25.07 34.12
CA LEU A 71 15.04 -23.97 34.59
C LEU A 71 15.00 -23.88 36.11
N ILE A 72 16.13 -23.50 36.72
CA ILE A 72 16.29 -23.43 38.19
C ILE A 72 15.41 -22.32 38.78
N GLU A 73 15.37 -21.18 38.09
CA GLU A 73 14.62 -19.98 38.47
C GLU A 73 13.89 -19.41 37.25
N ASN A 74 12.90 -18.56 37.50
CA ASN A 74 12.13 -17.87 36.46
C ASN A 74 13.00 -16.84 35.73
N GLN A 75 13.29 -17.12 34.46
CA GLN A 75 14.03 -16.24 33.55
C GLN A 75 13.10 -15.37 32.68
N GLY A 76 11.82 -15.69 32.66
CA GLY A 76 10.78 -15.06 31.86
C GLY A 76 10.54 -15.82 30.56
N LYS A 77 9.40 -15.50 29.90
CA LYS A 77 8.97 -16.13 28.65
C LYS A 77 10.10 -16.26 27.62
N GLY A 78 10.83 -15.18 27.36
CA GLY A 78 11.96 -15.19 26.43
C GLY A 78 13.11 -16.08 26.86
N GLY A 79 13.42 -16.15 28.16
CA GLY A 79 14.41 -17.09 28.71
C GLY A 79 14.01 -18.54 28.47
N ALA A 80 12.75 -18.87 28.75
CA ALA A 80 12.18 -20.20 28.49
C ALA A 80 12.21 -20.56 26.99
N VAL A 81 11.84 -19.62 26.11
CA VAL A 81 11.88 -19.84 24.66
C VAL A 81 13.31 -20.05 24.16
N LYS A 82 14.30 -19.27 24.63
CA LYS A 82 15.71 -19.48 24.27
C LYS A 82 16.21 -20.87 24.67
N ALA A 83 15.92 -21.30 25.90
CA ALA A 83 16.30 -22.62 26.39
C ALA A 83 15.65 -23.74 25.56
N GLY A 84 14.38 -23.56 25.19
CA GLY A 84 13.68 -24.50 24.31
C GLY A 84 14.26 -24.55 22.90
N ILE A 85 14.63 -23.42 22.30
CA ILE A 85 15.25 -23.36 20.95
C ILE A 85 16.62 -24.04 20.96
N GLU A 86 17.42 -23.78 22.00
CA GLU A 86 18.71 -24.45 22.18
C GLU A 86 18.54 -25.96 22.30
N ARG A 87 17.56 -26.42 23.11
CA ARG A 87 17.26 -27.85 23.23
C ARG A 87 16.77 -28.44 21.91
N ALA A 88 15.94 -27.72 21.18
CA ALA A 88 15.43 -28.15 19.89
C ALA A 88 16.56 -28.36 18.88
N GLN A 89 17.53 -27.44 18.86
CA GLN A 89 18.73 -27.56 18.03
C GLN A 89 19.58 -28.78 18.41
N GLN A 90 19.80 -29.04 19.70
CA GLN A 90 20.55 -30.20 20.19
C GLN A 90 19.90 -31.53 19.78
N LEU A 91 18.56 -31.56 19.69
CA LEU A 91 17.79 -32.72 19.25
C LEU A 91 17.71 -32.84 17.71
N GLY A 92 18.30 -31.89 16.98
CA GLY A 92 18.38 -31.94 15.51
C GLY A 92 17.16 -31.38 14.79
N PHE A 93 16.24 -30.71 15.50
CA PHE A 93 15.10 -30.06 14.84
C PHE A 93 15.54 -28.86 14.00
N SER A 94 14.83 -28.66 12.89
CA SER A 94 15.02 -27.52 11.99
C SER A 94 14.13 -26.32 12.35
N HIS A 95 12.95 -26.59 12.91
CA HIS A 95 11.95 -25.57 13.24
C HIS A 95 11.36 -25.79 14.63
N ALA A 96 11.14 -24.69 15.35
CA ALA A 96 10.45 -24.70 16.64
C ALA A 96 9.14 -23.90 16.53
N ILE A 97 8.02 -24.55 16.81
CA ILE A 97 6.68 -23.96 16.77
C ILE A 97 6.31 -23.55 18.19
N GLN A 98 6.43 -22.26 18.49
CA GLN A 98 6.10 -21.73 19.80
C GLN A 98 4.59 -21.70 20.02
N ILE A 99 4.15 -22.29 21.13
CA ILE A 99 2.76 -22.27 21.60
C ILE A 99 2.76 -21.94 23.09
N ASP A 100 2.09 -20.86 23.49
CA ASP A 100 1.98 -20.45 24.89
C ASP A 100 1.15 -21.46 25.72
N ALA A 101 1.57 -21.73 26.96
CA ALA A 101 0.97 -22.76 27.83
C ALA A 101 -0.42 -22.42 28.42
N ASP A 102 -0.92 -21.21 28.16
CA ASP A 102 -2.18 -20.69 28.70
C ASP A 102 -3.40 -20.98 27.81
N GLY A 103 -3.18 -21.53 26.60
CA GLY A 103 -4.24 -21.89 25.66
C GLY A 103 -4.84 -20.71 24.89
N GLN A 104 -4.18 -19.55 24.83
CA GLN A 104 -4.69 -18.37 24.11
C GLN A 104 -4.59 -18.46 22.57
N HIS A 105 -3.82 -19.42 22.05
CA HIS A 105 -3.60 -19.54 20.60
C HIS A 105 -4.71 -20.32 19.89
N ASP A 106 -5.08 -19.81 18.71
CA ASP A 106 -6.02 -20.46 17.81
C ASP A 106 -5.33 -21.62 17.08
N LEU A 107 -5.58 -22.84 17.58
CA LEU A 107 -5.03 -24.06 17.01
C LEU A 107 -5.63 -24.39 15.63
N GLU A 108 -6.73 -23.74 15.21
CA GLU A 108 -7.24 -23.88 13.83
C GLU A 108 -6.28 -23.23 12.81
N ALA A 109 -5.46 -22.27 13.24
CA ALA A 109 -4.44 -21.64 12.41
C ALA A 109 -3.14 -22.47 12.30
N LEU A 110 -2.96 -23.48 13.15
CA LEU A 110 -1.73 -24.26 13.23
C LEU A 110 -1.38 -25.05 11.97
N PRO A 111 -2.32 -25.72 11.25
CA PRO A 111 -2.01 -26.37 9.98
C PRO A 111 -1.39 -25.40 8.96
N LYS A 112 -1.92 -24.18 8.86
CA LYS A 112 -1.40 -23.14 7.96
C LYS A 112 -0.02 -22.65 8.37
N LEU A 113 0.24 -22.58 9.67
CA LEU A 113 1.56 -22.19 10.21
C LEU A 113 2.61 -23.22 9.80
N LEU A 114 2.30 -24.51 10.01
CA LEU A 114 3.18 -25.63 9.66
C LEU A 114 3.43 -25.68 8.15
N GLU A 115 2.38 -25.68 7.34
CA GLU A 115 2.47 -25.69 5.87
C GLU A 115 3.35 -24.55 5.35
N LYS A 116 3.12 -23.33 5.85
CA LYS A 116 3.86 -22.16 5.39
C LYS A 116 5.32 -22.18 5.84
N SER A 117 5.60 -22.66 7.06
CA SER A 117 6.98 -22.81 7.53
C SER A 117 7.74 -23.90 6.78
N GLN A 118 7.04 -24.95 6.33
CA GLN A 118 7.61 -25.99 5.47
C GLN A 118 7.90 -25.47 4.05
N ALA A 119 6.99 -24.66 3.50
CA ALA A 119 7.16 -24.05 2.18
C ALA A 119 8.29 -23.00 2.14
N SER A 120 8.48 -22.27 3.24
CA SER A 120 9.48 -21.21 3.39
C SER A 120 10.42 -21.49 4.57
N PRO A 121 11.31 -22.51 4.51
CA PRO A 121 12.10 -22.98 5.66
C PRO A 121 13.18 -22.00 6.15
N THR A 122 13.41 -20.93 5.41
CA THR A 122 14.35 -19.85 5.78
C THR A 122 13.64 -18.65 6.41
N HIS A 123 12.31 -18.64 6.44
CA HIS A 123 11.50 -17.54 6.95
C HIS A 123 11.01 -17.84 8.37
N LEU A 124 10.86 -16.79 9.18
CA LEU A 124 10.05 -16.87 10.39
C LEU A 124 8.59 -16.67 10.00
N ILE A 125 7.71 -17.60 10.39
CA ILE A 125 6.27 -17.44 10.19
C ILE A 125 5.63 -17.05 11.53
N SER A 126 4.94 -15.91 11.57
CA SER A 126 4.28 -15.40 12.78
C SER A 126 2.77 -15.31 12.62
N GLY A 127 2.04 -15.50 13.72
CA GLY A 127 0.63 -15.14 13.80
C GLY A 127 0.42 -13.64 13.69
N HIS A 128 -0.57 -13.23 12.90
CA HIS A 128 -1.14 -11.89 12.88
C HIS A 128 -2.54 -11.96 13.52
N PRO A 129 -2.68 -11.48 14.77
CA PRO A 129 -3.94 -11.61 15.48
C PRO A 129 -5.01 -10.71 14.87
N ILE A 130 -6.15 -11.31 14.52
CA ILE A 130 -7.38 -10.62 14.14
C ILE A 130 -8.19 -10.41 15.42
N TYR A 131 -8.43 -9.15 15.75
CA TYR A 131 -9.16 -8.71 16.93
C TYR A 131 -10.63 -8.47 16.60
N ASP A 132 -11.52 -8.86 17.52
CA ASP A 132 -12.92 -8.47 17.52
C ASP A 132 -13.17 -7.28 18.47
N ASP A 133 -14.44 -6.86 18.59
CA ASP A 133 -14.83 -5.71 19.42
C ASP A 133 -14.62 -5.92 20.93
N SER A 134 -14.24 -7.13 21.38
CA SER A 134 -14.07 -7.44 22.82
C SER A 134 -12.74 -6.95 23.41
N VAL A 135 -11.81 -6.47 22.56
CA VAL A 135 -10.43 -6.18 22.96
C VAL A 135 -10.30 -4.85 23.73
N PRO A 136 -9.59 -4.82 24.88
CA PRO A 136 -9.30 -3.58 25.57
C PRO A 136 -8.50 -2.60 24.70
N LYS A 137 -9.05 -1.40 24.47
CA LYS A 137 -8.44 -0.37 23.61
C LYS A 137 -7.01 0.00 24.01
N SER A 138 -6.67 -0.05 25.29
CA SER A 138 -5.30 0.21 25.79
C SER A 138 -4.26 -0.78 25.24
N ARG A 139 -4.63 -2.06 25.11
CA ARG A 139 -3.77 -3.09 24.51
C ARG A 139 -3.59 -2.88 23.01
N LEU A 140 -4.65 -2.43 22.32
CA LEU A 140 -4.58 -2.11 20.90
C LEU A 140 -3.63 -0.93 20.63
N TYR A 141 -3.73 0.15 21.41
CA TYR A 141 -2.86 1.32 21.26
C TYR A 141 -1.41 1.03 21.62
N GLY A 142 -1.15 0.31 22.72
CA GLY A 142 0.21 -0.07 23.12
C GLY A 142 0.89 -0.93 22.04
N ARG A 143 0.18 -1.91 21.51
CA ARG A 143 0.64 -2.78 20.42
C ARG A 143 0.92 -2.00 19.13
N TYR A 144 0.03 -1.06 18.77
CA TYR A 144 0.24 -0.20 17.61
C TYR A 144 1.46 0.72 17.77
N ALA A 145 1.72 1.25 18.97
CA ALA A 145 2.93 2.02 19.24
C ALA A 145 4.19 1.18 19.04
N THR A 146 4.20 -0.08 19.48
CA THR A 146 5.29 -1.03 19.21
C THR A 146 5.48 -1.28 17.72
N HIS A 147 4.41 -1.42 16.93
CA HIS A 147 4.52 -1.59 15.47
C HIS A 147 5.24 -0.42 14.80
N ILE A 148 4.91 0.83 15.20
CA ILE A 148 5.57 2.03 14.67
C ILE A 148 7.09 1.96 14.93
N TRP A 149 7.50 1.63 16.15
CA TRP A 149 8.91 1.53 16.49
C TRP A 149 9.62 0.42 15.71
N VAL A 150 8.99 -0.75 15.58
CA VAL A 150 9.56 -1.85 14.78
C VAL A 150 9.73 -1.46 13.31
N TRP A 151 8.78 -0.72 12.72
CA TRP A 151 8.92 -0.23 11.35
C TRP A 151 10.07 0.76 11.20
N ILE A 152 10.30 1.61 12.20
CA ILE A 152 11.44 2.52 12.23
C ILE A 152 12.74 1.70 12.32
N GLU A 153 12.82 0.77 13.27
CA GLU A 153 14.00 -0.06 13.57
C GLU A 153 14.41 -0.98 12.42
N THR A 154 13.45 -1.38 11.60
CA THR A 154 13.68 -2.25 10.44
C THR A 154 13.65 -1.51 9.11
N LEU A 155 13.25 -0.23 9.10
CA LEU A 155 12.95 0.55 7.90
C LEU A 155 12.01 -0.21 6.94
N SER A 156 11.03 -0.94 7.50
CA SER A 156 10.19 -1.87 6.75
C SER A 156 8.80 -1.99 7.35
N PHE A 157 7.79 -2.01 6.47
CA PHE A 157 6.39 -2.28 6.85
C PHE A 157 6.02 -3.77 6.74
N SER A 158 6.99 -4.64 6.41
CA SER A 158 6.74 -6.08 6.22
C SER A 158 6.33 -6.77 7.53
N ILE A 159 6.78 -6.27 8.67
CA ILE A 159 6.43 -6.80 9.99
C ILE A 159 5.06 -6.26 10.39
N LYS A 160 4.03 -7.09 10.23
CA LYS A 160 2.63 -6.75 10.57
C LYS A 160 2.36 -6.82 12.07
N ASP A 161 3.05 -7.72 12.76
CA ASP A 161 3.00 -7.83 14.19
C ASP A 161 4.30 -8.36 14.78
N SER A 162 4.72 -7.83 15.93
CA SER A 162 5.94 -8.23 16.64
C SER A 162 5.70 -8.78 18.03
N MET A 163 4.44 -8.85 18.50
CA MET A 163 4.13 -9.27 19.87
C MET A 163 3.40 -10.61 19.97
N CYS A 164 2.90 -11.18 18.87
CA CYS A 164 2.27 -12.50 18.91
C CYS A 164 3.34 -13.59 19.08
N GLY A 165 3.19 -14.42 20.12
CA GLY A 165 4.09 -15.55 20.40
C GLY A 165 3.82 -16.80 19.54
N PHE A 166 2.73 -16.83 18.76
CA PHE A 166 2.40 -17.94 17.89
C PHE A 166 3.29 -17.92 16.64
N ARG A 167 4.41 -18.65 16.67
CA ARG A 167 5.48 -18.51 15.67
C ARG A 167 6.14 -19.84 15.33
N ALA A 168 6.50 -19.99 14.06
CA ALA A 168 7.43 -21.00 13.58
C ALA A 168 8.81 -20.38 13.38
N TYR A 169 9.75 -20.73 14.25
CA TYR A 169 11.13 -20.25 14.20
C TYR A 169 12.00 -21.20 13.37
N PRO A 170 12.73 -20.70 12.34
CA PRO A 170 13.85 -21.43 11.77
C PRO A 170 14.97 -21.46 12.83
N ILE A 171 15.24 -22.65 13.39
CA ILE A 171 16.11 -22.79 14.57
C ILE A 171 17.53 -22.29 14.29
N ALA A 172 18.10 -22.64 13.13
CA ALA A 172 19.46 -22.25 12.78
C ALA A 172 19.64 -20.72 12.70
N ALA A 173 18.72 -20.02 12.03
CA ALA A 173 18.77 -18.55 11.94
C ALA A 173 18.50 -17.89 13.29
N THR A 174 17.57 -18.46 14.07
CA THR A 174 17.23 -17.94 15.40
C THR A 174 18.40 -18.10 16.36
N GLN A 175 19.06 -19.26 16.39
CA GLN A 175 20.24 -19.47 17.23
C GLN A 175 21.39 -18.54 16.83
N ALA A 176 21.60 -18.32 15.52
CA ALA A 176 22.63 -17.38 15.06
C ALA A 176 22.40 -15.96 15.60
N VAL A 177 21.13 -15.52 15.66
CA VAL A 177 20.75 -14.26 16.30
C VAL A 177 20.98 -14.28 17.81
N LEU A 178 20.55 -15.34 18.50
CA LEU A 178 20.69 -15.45 19.96
C LEU A 178 22.16 -15.52 20.42
N ASN A 179 23.04 -16.12 19.60
CA ASN A 179 24.48 -16.16 19.87
C ASN A 179 25.16 -14.82 19.58
N LYS A 180 24.60 -14.00 18.68
CA LYS A 180 25.18 -12.71 18.25
C LYS A 180 24.71 -11.54 19.12
N TYR A 181 23.51 -11.62 19.66
CA TYR A 181 22.85 -10.51 20.35
C TYR A 181 22.38 -10.94 21.74
N ASP A 182 22.61 -10.06 22.72
CA ASP A 182 21.97 -10.13 24.03
C ASP A 182 20.50 -9.68 23.91
N VAL A 183 19.64 -10.58 23.43
CA VAL A 183 18.19 -10.37 23.28
C VAL A 183 17.54 -10.38 24.67
N GLY A 184 16.50 -9.58 24.90
CA GLY A 184 15.70 -9.63 26.14
C GLY A 184 15.18 -11.03 26.51
N SER A 185 14.89 -11.29 27.78
CA SER A 185 14.43 -12.61 28.28
C SER A 185 12.97 -12.61 28.75
N ARG A 186 12.25 -11.48 28.67
CA ARG A 186 10.85 -11.38 29.11
C ARG A 186 9.93 -11.10 27.92
N MET A 187 8.95 -10.23 28.10
CA MET A 187 7.97 -9.87 27.06
C MET A 187 8.58 -9.05 25.92
N ASP A 188 9.72 -8.42 26.16
CA ASP A 188 10.54 -7.74 25.17
C ASP A 188 11.19 -8.70 24.16
N PHE A 189 11.38 -9.98 24.54
CA PHE A 189 11.94 -11.01 23.66
C PHE A 189 11.21 -11.14 22.32
N ASP A 190 9.87 -11.26 22.38
CA ASP A 190 9.05 -11.49 21.18
C ASP A 190 9.26 -10.38 20.14
N ILE A 191 9.46 -9.14 20.59
CA ILE A 191 9.72 -8.00 19.70
C ILE A 191 11.18 -8.00 19.23
N GLU A 192 12.13 -8.11 20.16
CA GLU A 192 13.55 -7.96 19.83
C GLU A 192 14.06 -9.08 18.93
N VAL A 193 13.71 -10.35 19.20
CA VAL A 193 14.18 -11.48 18.40
C VAL A 193 13.78 -11.33 16.93
N LEU A 194 12.58 -10.80 16.68
CA LEU A 194 12.02 -10.61 15.36
C LEU A 194 12.74 -9.49 14.61
N VAL A 195 13.00 -8.35 15.27
CA VAL A 195 13.79 -7.24 14.68
C VAL A 195 15.21 -7.70 14.35
N ARG A 196 15.85 -8.45 15.26
CA ARG A 196 17.24 -8.94 15.06
C ARG A 196 17.32 -9.99 13.95
N LEU A 197 16.35 -10.89 13.85
CA LEU A 197 16.21 -11.83 12.73
C LEU A 197 16.10 -11.09 11.40
N TYR A 198 15.28 -10.05 11.34
CA TYR A 198 15.15 -9.22 10.14
C TYR A 198 16.47 -8.53 9.76
N TRP A 199 17.23 -8.01 10.74
CA TRP A 199 18.55 -7.41 10.49
C TRP A 199 19.61 -8.40 9.97
N GLU A 200 19.52 -9.66 10.41
CA GLU A 200 20.36 -10.75 9.93
C GLU A 200 19.87 -11.36 8.60
N GLY A 201 18.73 -10.91 8.11
CA GLY A 201 18.25 -11.20 6.78
C GLY A 201 17.22 -12.33 6.69
N CYS A 202 16.71 -12.80 7.83
CA CYS A 202 15.57 -13.71 7.90
C CYS A 202 14.29 -12.93 7.55
N ASP A 203 13.57 -13.37 6.52
CA ASP A 203 12.27 -12.81 6.18
C ASP A 203 11.19 -13.28 7.14
N ILE A 204 10.21 -12.41 7.34
CA ILE A 204 9.12 -12.63 8.29
C ILE A 204 7.82 -12.58 7.53
N ASP A 205 7.10 -13.69 7.57
CA ASP A 205 5.79 -13.83 6.97
C ASP A 205 4.72 -14.06 8.03
N PHE A 206 3.48 -13.77 7.64
CA PHE A 206 2.35 -13.83 8.56
C PHE A 206 1.28 -14.82 8.10
N ILE A 207 0.59 -15.41 9.06
CA ILE A 207 -0.72 -16.04 8.90
C ILE A 207 -1.72 -15.36 9.83
N ASP A 208 -2.98 -15.26 9.42
CA ASP A 208 -4.02 -14.72 10.27
C ASP A 208 -4.41 -15.74 11.35
N THR A 209 -4.56 -15.29 12.58
CA THR A 209 -4.94 -16.11 13.75
C THR A 209 -5.97 -15.37 14.59
N ARG A 210 -6.93 -16.06 15.20
CA ARG A 210 -7.81 -15.43 16.20
C ARG A 210 -7.09 -15.34 17.55
N VAL A 211 -7.54 -14.41 18.39
CA VAL A 211 -7.08 -14.31 19.79
C VAL A 211 -8.19 -14.83 20.70
N ILE A 212 -7.90 -15.87 21.47
CA ILE A 212 -8.84 -16.46 22.41
C ILE A 212 -8.45 -15.95 23.81
N TYR A 213 -9.36 -15.27 24.50
CA TYR A 213 -9.17 -14.88 25.90
C TYR A 213 -9.90 -15.88 26.81
N PRO A 214 -9.20 -16.85 27.42
CA PRO A 214 -9.84 -17.81 28.31
C PRO A 214 -10.37 -17.12 29.57
N GLU A 215 -11.55 -17.53 30.03
CA GLU A 215 -12.12 -17.06 31.30
C GLU A 215 -11.18 -17.46 32.45
N GLY A 216 -10.64 -16.47 33.17
CA GLY A 216 -9.69 -16.69 34.27
C GLY A 216 -8.21 -16.68 33.87
N GLY A 217 -7.87 -16.30 32.63
CA GLY A 217 -6.47 -16.18 32.18
C GLY A 217 -5.63 -15.24 33.05
N ILE A 218 -4.58 -15.78 33.69
CA ILE A 218 -3.64 -15.01 34.50
C ILE A 218 -2.60 -14.39 33.56
N SER A 219 -2.59 -13.06 33.46
CA SER A 219 -1.56 -12.32 32.73
C SER A 219 -0.41 -11.96 33.67
N HIS A 220 0.77 -12.54 33.43
CA HIS A 220 2.00 -12.23 34.19
C HIS A 220 2.70 -10.91 33.75
N PHE A 221 2.01 -10.03 33.03
CA PHE A 221 2.53 -8.74 32.57
C PHE A 221 2.56 -7.70 33.70
N ASP A 222 3.75 -7.22 34.05
CA ASP A 222 3.94 -6.10 34.98
C ASP A 222 3.86 -4.77 34.20
N ALA A 223 2.74 -4.08 34.35
CA ALA A 223 2.44 -2.89 33.58
C ALA A 223 3.47 -1.75 33.71
N LEU A 224 4.26 -1.69 34.78
CA LEU A 224 5.26 -0.64 34.94
C LEU A 224 6.62 -1.11 34.39
N TRP A 225 7.12 -2.22 34.92
CA TRP A 225 8.48 -2.66 34.62
C TRP A 225 8.63 -3.26 33.22
N ASP A 226 7.61 -3.92 32.69
CA ASP A 226 7.67 -4.45 31.33
C ASP A 226 7.61 -3.31 30.30
N ASN A 227 6.85 -2.24 30.55
CA ASN A 227 6.86 -1.06 29.69
C ASN A 227 8.23 -0.34 29.70
N VAL A 228 8.92 -0.27 30.85
CA VAL A 228 10.28 0.27 30.93
C VAL A 228 11.25 -0.60 30.11
N LYS A 229 11.17 -1.93 30.23
CA LYS A 229 12.01 -2.86 29.46
C LYS A 229 11.76 -2.75 27.97
N ILE A 230 10.50 -2.73 27.53
CA ILE A 230 10.12 -2.54 26.12
C ILE A 230 10.64 -1.19 25.60
N SER A 231 10.50 -0.12 26.38
CA SER A 231 11.00 1.22 25.99
C SER A 231 12.53 1.24 25.86
N TRP A 232 13.25 0.59 26.80
CA TRP A 232 14.70 0.47 26.75
C TRP A 232 15.17 -0.42 25.59
N MET A 233 14.46 -1.51 25.32
CA MET A 233 14.70 -2.38 24.16
C MET A 233 14.55 -1.60 22.85
N HIS A 234 13.46 -0.86 22.65
CA HIS A 234 13.29 -0.01 21.46
C HIS A 234 14.38 1.06 21.35
N THR A 235 14.80 1.65 22.48
CA THR A 235 15.94 2.59 22.48
C THR A 235 17.22 1.91 21.97
N ARG A 236 17.55 0.71 22.48
CA ARG A 236 18.70 -0.10 22.03
C ARG A 236 18.59 -0.46 20.55
N LEU A 237 17.41 -0.85 20.08
CA LEU A 237 17.16 -1.21 18.69
C LEU A 237 17.28 0.01 17.77
N PHE A 238 16.75 1.16 18.16
CA PHE A 238 16.86 2.40 17.40
C PHE A 238 18.33 2.83 17.22
N PHE A 239 19.14 2.85 18.28
CA PHE A 239 20.55 3.18 18.10
C PHE A 239 21.33 2.05 17.39
N GLY A 240 20.90 0.80 17.54
CA GLY A 240 21.46 -0.36 16.84
C GLY A 240 21.18 -0.39 15.34
N MET A 241 20.07 0.20 14.87
CA MET A 241 19.74 0.28 13.44
C MET A 241 20.60 1.31 12.70
N LEU A 242 21.06 2.38 13.35
CA LEU A 242 21.79 3.48 12.69
C LEU A 242 23.01 3.00 11.87
N PRO A 243 23.94 2.19 12.42
CA PRO A 243 25.06 1.64 11.63
C PRO A 243 24.60 0.62 10.57
N ARG A 244 23.38 0.08 10.69
CA ARG A 244 22.80 -0.91 9.77
C ARG A 244 21.90 -0.26 8.71
N ALA A 245 21.59 1.03 8.84
CA ALA A 245 20.65 1.73 7.98
C ALA A 245 20.99 1.56 6.48
N PRO A 246 22.26 1.67 6.03
CA PRO A 246 22.58 1.42 4.62
C PRO A 246 22.18 0.01 4.16
N LYS A 247 22.52 -1.04 4.93
CA LYS A 247 22.18 -2.44 4.62
C LYS A 247 20.66 -2.67 4.63
N LEU A 248 19.95 -2.09 5.61
CA LEU A 248 18.49 -2.20 5.73
C LEU A 248 17.78 -1.49 4.57
N ILE A 249 18.28 -0.33 4.16
CA ILE A 249 17.79 0.42 3.00
C ILE A 249 18.03 -0.38 1.72
N THR A 250 19.23 -0.93 1.51
CA THR A 250 19.51 -1.80 0.35
C THR A 250 18.60 -3.03 0.34
N ARG A 251 18.37 -3.68 1.49
CA ARG A 251 17.42 -4.80 1.61
C ARG A 251 15.99 -4.38 1.23
N HIS A 252 15.54 -3.21 1.67
CA HIS A 252 14.22 -2.69 1.32
C HIS A 252 14.08 -2.48 -0.19
N PHE A 253 15.10 -1.94 -0.85
CA PHE A 253 15.11 -1.75 -2.30
C PHE A 253 15.16 -3.08 -3.06
N ASN A 254 16.03 -4.01 -2.68
CA ASN A 254 16.15 -5.31 -3.34
C ASN A 254 14.85 -6.13 -3.21
N ARG A 255 14.21 -6.12 -2.03
CA ARG A 255 12.93 -6.80 -1.83
C ARG A 255 11.80 -6.14 -2.62
N ALA A 256 11.80 -4.82 -2.75
CA ALA A 256 10.87 -4.12 -3.64
C ALA A 256 11.12 -4.43 -5.13
N GLU A 257 12.31 -4.91 -5.49
CA GLU A 257 12.70 -5.39 -6.83
C GLU A 257 12.31 -6.88 -7.03
N GLU A 258 12.47 -7.75 -6.02
CA GLU A 258 12.04 -9.17 -6.02
C GLU A 258 10.50 -9.35 -5.94
N GLU A 259 9.82 -8.56 -5.12
CA GLU A 259 8.34 -8.48 -5.13
C GLU A 259 7.83 -7.85 -6.44
N SER A 260 8.69 -7.15 -7.21
CA SER A 260 8.34 -6.62 -8.53
C SER A 260 8.56 -7.56 -9.69
N THR A 261 9.42 -8.57 -9.50
CA THR A 261 9.72 -9.60 -10.52
C THR A 261 8.81 -10.82 -10.41
N SER A 262 8.15 -11.05 -9.27
CA SER A 262 7.23 -12.18 -9.07
C SER A 262 5.73 -11.84 -9.13
N ASN A 263 5.35 -10.57 -9.13
CA ASN A 263 3.99 -10.13 -9.42
C ASN A 263 4.02 -8.63 -9.67
N GLN A 264 3.84 -8.15 -10.91
CA GLN A 264 3.86 -6.70 -11.18
C GLN A 264 2.84 -5.97 -10.29
N PRO A 265 3.27 -5.16 -9.30
CA PRO A 265 2.34 -4.43 -8.47
C PRO A 265 1.95 -3.18 -9.25
N HIS A 266 0.82 -3.29 -9.95
CA HIS A 266 0.15 -2.21 -10.66
C HIS A 266 -0.13 -1.01 -9.72
N TRP A 267 0.01 0.20 -10.25
CA TRP A 267 -0.01 1.49 -9.51
C TRP A 267 -1.23 1.69 -8.59
N SER A 268 -2.32 0.99 -8.83
CA SER A 268 -3.56 0.99 -8.04
C SER A 268 -3.51 0.20 -6.71
N ARG A 269 -2.49 -0.66 -6.50
CA ARG A 269 -2.24 -1.32 -5.20
C ARG A 269 -1.27 -0.54 -4.31
N THR A 270 -0.71 0.56 -4.81
CA THR A 270 0.04 1.49 -3.98
C THR A 270 -0.95 2.14 -3.02
N GLN A 271 -1.00 1.66 -1.77
CA GLN A 271 -1.66 2.36 -0.67
C GLN A 271 -1.29 3.84 -0.76
N GLU A 272 -2.28 4.72 -0.80
CA GLU A 272 -2.05 6.13 -0.53
C GLU A 272 -1.33 6.20 0.83
N ARG A 273 -0.03 6.51 0.81
CA ARG A 273 0.81 6.70 2.00
C ARG A 273 0.44 8.00 2.75
N GLY A 274 -0.83 8.35 2.78
CA GLY A 274 -1.39 9.52 3.44
C GLY A 274 -2.43 9.10 4.46
N THR A 275 -2.03 8.91 5.72
CA THR A 275 -2.96 8.84 6.84
C THR A 275 -3.76 10.15 6.90
N VAL A 276 -5.03 10.10 7.30
CA VAL A 276 -5.88 11.28 7.54
C VAL A 276 -5.18 12.35 8.40
N LEU A 277 -4.32 11.89 9.32
CA LEU A 277 -3.46 12.71 10.15
C LEU A 277 -2.42 13.52 9.35
N GLY A 278 -1.80 12.92 8.33
CA GLY A 278 -0.85 13.59 7.44
C GLY A 278 -1.50 14.68 6.59
N ILE A 279 -2.72 14.45 6.10
CA ILE A 279 -3.48 15.47 5.35
C ILE A 279 -3.87 16.64 6.28
N LYS A 280 -4.30 16.35 7.52
CA LYS A 280 -4.55 17.38 8.54
C LYS A 280 -3.29 18.18 8.89
N LEU A 281 -2.14 17.53 8.99
CA LEU A 281 -0.85 18.18 9.23
C LEU A 281 -0.45 19.09 8.05
N LEU A 282 -0.58 18.62 6.82
CA LEU A 282 -0.30 19.41 5.61
C LEU A 282 -1.21 20.65 5.54
N LEU A 283 -2.49 20.49 5.85
CA LEU A 283 -3.44 21.61 5.95
C LEU A 283 -3.06 22.58 7.06
N MET A 284 -2.69 22.08 8.25
CA MET A 284 -2.23 22.90 9.36
C MET A 284 -1.00 23.74 8.96
N ILE A 285 0.02 23.10 8.37
CA ILE A 285 1.23 23.76 7.86
C ILE A 285 0.87 24.85 6.85
N TYR A 286 0.00 24.54 5.88
CA TYR A 286 -0.46 25.50 4.88
C TYR A 286 -1.20 26.69 5.52
N THR A 287 -2.10 26.44 6.49
CA THR A 287 -2.88 27.50 7.14
C THR A 287 -2.06 28.39 8.06
N LEU A 288 -1.07 27.83 8.78
CA LEU A 288 -0.27 28.56 9.76
C LEU A 288 0.93 29.27 9.12
N LEU A 289 1.57 28.64 8.13
CA LEU A 289 2.85 29.11 7.56
C LEU A 289 2.73 29.60 6.12
N GLY A 290 1.57 29.41 5.49
CA GLY A 290 1.27 29.88 4.14
C GLY A 290 1.93 29.07 3.01
N ARG A 291 1.62 29.47 1.77
CA ARG A 291 1.99 28.75 0.55
C ARG A 291 3.50 28.69 0.27
N GLY A 292 4.24 29.73 0.64
CA GLY A 292 5.69 29.81 0.41
C GLY A 292 6.48 28.77 1.21
N VAL A 293 6.19 28.66 2.51
CA VAL A 293 6.83 27.67 3.40
C VAL A 293 6.43 26.24 2.99
N PHE A 294 5.16 26.03 2.64
CA PHE A 294 4.71 24.75 2.13
C PHE A 294 5.48 24.33 0.86
N ASN A 295 5.71 25.26 -0.07
CA ASN A 295 6.47 24.97 -1.29
C ASN A 295 7.92 24.55 -0.97
N LEU A 296 8.57 25.20 0.00
CA LEU A 296 9.92 24.79 0.43
C LEU A 296 9.94 23.37 0.98
N ILE A 297 8.98 23.01 1.84
CA ILE A 297 8.84 21.65 2.36
C ILE A 297 8.56 20.66 1.21
N LEU A 298 7.66 21.03 0.31
CA LEU A 298 7.29 20.21 -0.85
C LEU A 298 8.51 19.90 -1.73
N LYS A 299 9.39 20.88 -1.98
CA LYS A 299 10.64 20.66 -2.72
C LYS A 299 11.53 19.61 -2.04
N GLY A 300 11.69 19.68 -0.71
CA GLY A 300 12.46 18.69 0.04
C GLY A 300 11.86 17.29 -0.04
N VAL A 301 10.55 17.18 0.16
CA VAL A 301 9.82 15.90 0.07
C VAL A 301 9.90 15.31 -1.35
N MET A 302 9.70 16.15 -2.38
CA MET A 302 9.76 15.72 -3.79
C MET A 302 11.18 15.35 -4.21
N HIS A 303 12.20 15.99 -3.64
CA HIS A 303 13.59 15.61 -3.90
C HIS A 303 13.89 14.23 -3.33
N TYR A 304 13.48 13.97 -2.08
CA TYR A 304 13.58 12.64 -1.49
C TYR A 304 12.80 11.59 -2.30
N TYR A 305 11.58 11.92 -2.74
CA TYR A 305 10.77 11.02 -3.56
C TYR A 305 11.38 10.78 -4.94
N HIS A 306 12.02 11.77 -5.56
CA HIS A 306 12.74 11.61 -6.82
C HIS A 306 13.97 10.69 -6.69
N LEU A 307 14.66 10.74 -5.55
CA LEU A 307 15.80 9.85 -5.28
C LEU A 307 15.36 8.40 -4.98
N THR A 308 14.27 8.23 -4.24
CA THR A 308 13.80 6.92 -3.75
C THR A 308 12.76 6.25 -4.65
N GLY A 309 11.99 7.02 -5.42
CA GLY A 309 10.88 6.57 -6.26
C GLY A 309 11.31 6.20 -7.68
N LYS A 310 12.16 5.18 -7.82
CA LYS A 310 12.74 4.72 -9.10
C LYS A 310 11.69 4.57 -10.21
N ARG A 311 10.59 3.85 -9.99
CA ARG A 311 9.54 3.61 -11.00
C ARG A 311 8.87 4.89 -11.50
N ALA A 312 8.43 5.76 -10.59
CA ALA A 312 7.77 7.01 -10.96
C ALA A 312 8.73 7.96 -11.69
N ARG A 313 10.00 7.97 -11.28
CA ARG A 313 11.07 8.70 -11.97
C ARG A 313 11.29 8.16 -13.38
N GLU A 314 11.50 6.85 -13.53
CA GLU A 314 11.74 6.21 -14.83
C GLU A 314 10.56 6.41 -15.80
N ALA A 315 9.32 6.23 -15.32
CA ALA A 315 8.13 6.50 -16.13
C ALA A 315 8.05 7.97 -16.57
N SER A 316 8.35 8.91 -15.66
CA SER A 316 8.43 10.32 -16.02
C SER A 316 9.55 10.61 -17.01
N GLU A 317 10.70 9.95 -16.90
CA GLU A 317 11.84 10.13 -17.81
C GLU A 317 11.50 9.59 -19.19
N HIS A 318 10.85 8.43 -19.26
CA HIS A 318 10.36 7.85 -20.50
C HIS A 318 9.34 8.77 -21.20
N TYR A 319 8.32 9.25 -20.48
CA TYR A 319 7.35 10.20 -21.05
C TYR A 319 8.02 11.47 -21.56
N LEU A 320 8.88 12.11 -20.75
CA LEU A 320 9.56 13.34 -21.15
C LEU A 320 10.52 13.11 -22.32
N HIS A 321 11.10 11.92 -22.44
CA HIS A 321 11.94 11.57 -23.58
C HIS A 321 11.10 11.42 -24.85
N THR A 322 10.02 10.64 -24.82
CA THR A 322 9.09 10.48 -25.95
C THR A 322 8.52 11.82 -26.40
N LEU A 323 8.10 12.67 -25.46
CA LEU A 323 7.59 14.01 -25.76
C LEU A 323 8.63 14.91 -26.43
N LYS A 324 9.90 14.86 -25.99
CA LYS A 324 11.00 15.63 -26.60
C LYS A 324 11.30 15.15 -28.00
N LEU A 325 11.38 13.83 -28.21
CA LEU A 325 11.62 13.25 -29.53
C LEU A 325 10.52 13.65 -30.52
N TYR A 326 9.26 13.56 -30.10
CA TYR A 326 8.12 14.00 -30.92
C TYR A 326 8.23 15.50 -31.26
N ALA A 327 8.51 16.35 -30.26
CA ALA A 327 8.64 17.77 -30.47
C ALA A 327 9.80 18.14 -31.42
N GLU A 328 10.95 17.46 -31.30
CA GLU A 328 12.11 17.63 -32.19
C GLU A 328 11.77 17.24 -33.63
N GLN A 329 11.10 16.11 -33.83
CA GLN A 329 10.69 15.63 -35.17
C GLN A 329 9.70 16.57 -35.85
N HIS A 330 8.85 17.24 -35.08
CA HIS A 330 7.80 18.14 -35.57
C HIS A 330 8.14 19.63 -35.48
N ASN A 331 9.37 19.99 -35.10
CA ASN A 331 9.83 21.38 -34.90
C ASN A 331 8.94 22.19 -33.93
N ILE A 332 8.59 21.59 -32.80
CA ILE A 332 7.78 22.20 -31.74
C ILE A 332 8.70 22.68 -30.63
N ASP A 333 8.64 23.98 -30.29
CA ASP A 333 9.39 24.54 -29.18
C ASP A 333 8.80 24.11 -27.83
N LEU A 334 9.64 23.49 -26.99
CA LEU A 334 9.28 23.08 -25.64
C LEU A 334 9.88 24.04 -24.59
N PRO A 335 9.23 24.18 -23.41
CA PRO A 335 9.81 24.90 -22.28
C PRO A 335 11.16 24.33 -21.85
N SER A 336 12.03 25.17 -21.30
CA SER A 336 13.27 24.73 -20.66
C SER A 336 13.00 24.00 -19.34
N ASN A 337 13.98 23.22 -18.85
CA ASN A 337 13.91 22.50 -17.56
C ASN A 337 12.89 21.34 -17.47
N LEU A 338 12.64 20.64 -18.58
CA LEU A 338 11.86 19.40 -18.59
C LEU A 338 12.65 18.23 -17.98
N THR A 339 12.62 18.12 -16.66
CA THR A 339 13.21 17.01 -15.90
C THR A 339 12.16 16.25 -15.10
N SER A 340 12.46 14.99 -14.78
CA SER A 340 11.58 14.14 -13.96
C SER A 340 11.32 14.72 -12.57
N TYR A 341 12.31 15.38 -11.97
CA TYR A 341 12.12 16.11 -10.72
C TYR A 341 11.09 17.25 -10.84
N HIS A 342 11.18 18.08 -11.88
CA HIS A 342 10.21 19.16 -12.08
C HIS A 342 8.80 18.63 -12.41
N HIS A 343 8.72 17.48 -13.08
CA HIS A 343 7.44 16.81 -13.33
C HIS A 343 6.79 16.33 -12.03
N LEU A 344 7.54 15.64 -11.17
CA LEU A 344 7.08 15.22 -9.85
C LEU A 344 6.73 16.41 -8.95
N LEU A 345 7.53 17.47 -8.98
CA LEU A 345 7.26 18.70 -8.24
C LEU A 345 5.98 19.39 -8.72
N SER A 346 5.74 19.42 -10.04
CA SER A 346 4.49 19.92 -10.63
C SER A 346 3.28 19.15 -10.13
N PHE A 347 3.37 17.81 -10.07
CA PHE A 347 2.34 16.97 -9.48
C PHE A 347 2.10 17.30 -8.00
N GLY A 348 3.17 17.48 -7.21
CA GLY A 348 3.09 17.93 -5.82
C GLY A 348 2.33 19.25 -5.65
N HIS A 349 2.59 20.22 -6.53
CA HIS A 349 1.89 21.49 -6.51
C HIS A 349 0.39 21.33 -6.79
N THR A 350 -0.03 20.34 -7.61
CA THR A 350 -1.47 20.11 -7.82
C THR A 350 -2.20 19.67 -6.56
N MET A 351 -1.55 18.94 -5.64
CA MET A 351 -2.16 18.61 -4.35
C MET A 351 -2.37 19.87 -3.52
N LEU A 352 -1.38 20.76 -3.50
CA LEU A 352 -1.49 22.06 -2.82
C LEU A 352 -2.60 22.92 -3.43
N ASP A 353 -2.71 22.93 -4.76
CA ASP A 353 -3.76 23.65 -5.46
C ASP A 353 -5.14 23.04 -5.15
N LYS A 354 -5.28 21.71 -5.09
CA LYS A 354 -6.54 21.08 -4.64
C LYS A 354 -6.94 21.51 -3.23
N LEU A 355 -5.98 21.54 -2.29
CA LEU A 355 -6.23 21.98 -0.91
C LEU A 355 -6.65 23.46 -0.85
N ALA A 356 -5.98 24.33 -1.59
CA ALA A 356 -6.32 25.75 -1.68
C ALA A 356 -7.72 25.95 -2.32
N ALA A 357 -8.07 25.18 -3.36
CA ALA A 357 -9.39 25.20 -3.98
C ALA A 357 -10.50 24.81 -3.01
N TRP A 358 -10.28 23.77 -2.20
CA TRP A 358 -11.26 23.31 -1.22
C TRP A 358 -11.48 24.33 -0.10
N LYS A 359 -10.44 25.03 0.35
CA LYS A 359 -10.58 26.12 1.32
C LYS A 359 -11.31 27.36 0.76
N GLY A 360 -11.41 27.47 -0.57
CA GLY A 360 -11.99 28.64 -1.24
C GLY A 360 -10.96 29.75 -1.48
N ASP A 361 -9.66 29.45 -1.39
CA ASP A 361 -8.58 30.40 -1.64
C ASP A 361 -8.43 30.72 -3.15
N PHE A 362 -9.11 29.97 -4.03
CA PHE A 362 -9.24 30.32 -5.45
C PHE A 362 -10.58 30.98 -5.74
N SER A 363 -10.52 32.27 -6.11
CA SER A 363 -11.61 33.00 -6.75
C SER A 363 -11.61 32.73 -8.26
N VAL A 364 -12.75 33.01 -8.90
CA VAL A 364 -12.94 32.99 -10.36
C VAL A 364 -11.90 33.87 -11.08
N GLU A 365 -11.33 34.86 -10.40
CA GLU A 365 -10.35 35.81 -10.93
C GLU A 365 -9.01 35.17 -11.30
N ASN A 366 -8.70 33.98 -10.76
CA ASN A 366 -7.47 33.23 -11.08
C ASN A 366 -7.69 32.17 -12.18
N LEU A 367 -8.84 32.21 -12.86
CA LEU A 367 -9.23 31.27 -13.90
C LEU A 367 -9.46 32.01 -15.22
N THR A 368 -8.84 31.51 -16.29
CA THR A 368 -9.21 31.88 -17.67
C THR A 368 -9.93 30.70 -18.30
N ILE A 369 -11.19 30.91 -18.69
CA ILE A 369 -12.01 29.88 -19.34
C ILE A 369 -11.93 30.10 -20.84
N HIS A 370 -11.37 29.12 -21.55
CA HIS A 370 -11.40 29.03 -23.01
C HIS A 370 -12.63 28.22 -23.41
N GLY A 371 -13.47 28.77 -24.29
CA GLY A 371 -14.79 28.19 -24.61
C GLY A 371 -15.94 28.68 -23.71
N GLN A 372 -15.81 29.87 -23.11
CA GLN A 372 -16.79 30.42 -22.17
C GLN A 372 -18.20 30.51 -22.76
N ASP A 373 -18.37 30.90 -24.02
CA ASP A 373 -19.70 31.01 -24.64
C ASP A 373 -20.41 29.65 -24.72
N GLN A 374 -19.68 28.58 -25.05
CA GLN A 374 -20.22 27.22 -25.07
C GLN A 374 -20.57 26.74 -23.68
N PHE A 375 -19.69 27.00 -22.71
CA PHE A 375 -19.92 26.69 -21.31
C PHE A 375 -21.21 27.37 -20.82
N GLU A 376 -21.32 28.70 -20.95
CA GLU A 376 -22.47 29.49 -20.51
C GLU A 376 -23.77 29.06 -21.20
N ASN A 377 -23.74 28.75 -22.49
CA ASN A 377 -24.90 28.23 -23.20
C ASN A 377 -25.39 26.89 -22.63
N MET A 378 -24.49 25.96 -22.31
CA MET A 378 -24.87 24.68 -21.68
C MET A 378 -25.44 24.88 -20.27
N VAL A 379 -24.85 25.81 -19.50
CA VAL A 379 -25.35 26.17 -18.17
C VAL A 379 -26.77 26.73 -18.25
N ASN A 380 -26.99 27.72 -19.13
CA ASN A 380 -28.26 28.44 -19.24
C ASN A 380 -29.40 27.56 -19.77
N ASN A 381 -29.07 26.53 -20.57
CA ASN A 381 -30.03 25.59 -21.11
C ASN A 381 -30.27 24.36 -20.22
N GLU A 382 -29.65 24.31 -19.03
CA GLU A 382 -29.71 23.17 -18.10
C GLU A 382 -29.41 21.84 -18.80
N GLN A 383 -28.47 21.86 -19.75
CA GLN A 383 -28.19 20.71 -20.60
C GLN A 383 -27.22 19.75 -19.93
N GLY A 384 -27.60 18.49 -19.80
CA GLY A 384 -26.72 17.41 -19.35
C GLY A 384 -25.66 17.11 -20.40
N VAL A 385 -24.39 17.11 -19.98
CA VAL A 385 -23.24 16.83 -20.85
C VAL A 385 -22.31 15.78 -20.24
N VAL A 386 -21.63 15.05 -21.12
CA VAL A 386 -20.52 14.17 -20.76
C VAL A 386 -19.22 14.91 -20.98
N ILE A 387 -18.33 14.85 -20.00
CA ILE A 387 -17.00 15.46 -20.06
C ILE A 387 -15.97 14.34 -20.04
N LEU A 388 -15.16 14.25 -21.09
CA LEU A 388 -13.98 13.41 -21.15
C LEU A 388 -12.78 14.20 -20.63
N GLY A 389 -12.38 13.90 -19.40
CA GLY A 389 -11.19 14.47 -18.76
C GLY A 389 -9.95 13.62 -18.98
N SER A 390 -8.82 14.09 -18.47
CA SER A 390 -7.55 13.37 -18.39
C SER A 390 -6.86 13.65 -17.06
N HIS A 391 -5.76 12.95 -16.78
CA HIS A 391 -4.86 13.27 -15.65
C HIS A 391 -3.85 14.38 -16.02
N LEU A 392 -4.16 15.18 -17.06
CA LEU A 392 -3.43 16.39 -17.42
C LEU A 392 -3.97 17.60 -16.66
N GLY A 393 -3.09 18.22 -15.86
CA GLY A 393 -3.40 19.40 -15.07
C GLY A 393 -4.30 19.10 -13.88
N ASN A 394 -5.10 20.08 -13.48
CA ASN A 394 -5.93 20.01 -12.28
C ASN A 394 -7.42 20.17 -12.63
N ILE A 395 -8.06 19.06 -12.99
CA ILE A 395 -9.49 19.01 -13.32
C ILE A 395 -10.40 19.38 -12.14
N GLU A 396 -9.92 19.26 -10.89
CA GLU A 396 -10.69 19.64 -9.69
C GLU A 396 -10.97 21.14 -9.62
N LEU A 397 -10.15 21.98 -10.27
CA LEU A 397 -10.40 23.42 -10.35
C LEU A 397 -11.65 23.75 -11.17
N CYS A 398 -12.10 22.85 -12.02
CA CYS A 398 -13.35 23.01 -12.76
C CYS A 398 -14.57 22.92 -11.83
N ARG A 399 -14.44 22.36 -10.62
CA ARG A 399 -15.49 22.46 -9.59
C ARG A 399 -15.66 23.88 -9.07
N ALA A 400 -14.60 24.70 -9.10
CA ALA A 400 -14.71 26.13 -8.80
C ALA A 400 -15.57 26.85 -9.86
N LEU A 401 -15.62 26.36 -11.11
CA LEU A 401 -16.56 26.84 -12.12
C LEU A 401 -18.01 26.51 -11.76
N GLY A 402 -18.28 25.29 -11.25
CA GLY A 402 -19.60 24.92 -10.72
C GLY A 402 -20.06 25.80 -9.54
N ARG A 403 -19.12 26.35 -8.74
CA ARG A 403 -19.49 27.32 -7.67
C ARG A 403 -19.92 28.68 -8.21
N ARG A 404 -19.42 29.10 -9.39
CA ARG A 404 -19.85 30.33 -10.07
C ARG A 404 -21.30 30.23 -10.56
N HIS A 405 -21.77 29.02 -10.82
CA HIS A 405 -23.13 28.73 -11.26
C HIS A 405 -23.75 27.67 -10.34
N SER A 406 -24.34 28.11 -9.22
CA SER A 406 -24.92 27.28 -8.15
C SER A 406 -25.92 26.21 -8.59
N ASN A 407 -26.35 26.26 -9.85
CA ASN A 407 -27.39 25.42 -10.42
C ASN A 407 -26.83 24.17 -11.13
N ILE A 408 -25.51 24.07 -11.33
CA ILE A 408 -24.89 22.92 -12.02
C ILE A 408 -24.37 21.90 -11.01
N LYS A 409 -24.79 20.65 -11.17
CA LYS A 409 -24.23 19.51 -10.44
C LYS A 409 -23.25 18.76 -11.34
N ILE A 410 -21.99 18.68 -10.91
CA ILE A 410 -20.94 17.92 -11.59
C ILE A 410 -20.72 16.60 -10.85
N ASN A 411 -20.91 15.49 -11.55
CA ASN A 411 -20.70 14.14 -11.05
C ASN A 411 -19.43 13.55 -11.66
N ALA A 412 -18.45 13.19 -10.84
CA ALA A 412 -17.22 12.56 -11.32
C ALA A 412 -17.26 11.05 -11.05
N LEU A 413 -16.97 10.24 -12.07
CA LEU A 413 -16.91 8.79 -11.94
C LEU A 413 -15.55 8.37 -11.37
N VAL A 414 -15.56 7.56 -10.32
CA VAL A 414 -14.35 7.01 -9.71
C VAL A 414 -14.43 5.49 -9.65
N PHE A 415 -13.40 4.83 -10.19
CA PHE A 415 -13.27 3.37 -10.27
C PHE A 415 -12.50 2.78 -9.08
N THR A 416 -12.86 3.12 -7.83
CA THR A 416 -12.15 2.59 -6.65
C THR A 416 -13.11 2.14 -5.56
N GLU A 417 -12.73 1.08 -4.83
CA GLU A 417 -13.37 0.62 -3.57
C GLU A 417 -13.08 1.55 -2.37
N HIS A 418 -12.33 2.64 -2.59
CA HIS A 418 -11.80 3.51 -1.53
C HIS A 418 -12.35 4.95 -1.56
N ALA A 419 -13.33 5.23 -2.43
CA ALA A 419 -13.96 6.55 -2.56
C ALA A 419 -14.57 7.05 -1.23
N GLU A 420 -15.08 6.15 -0.37
CA GLU A 420 -15.67 6.50 0.93
C GLU A 420 -14.65 7.10 1.91
N ARG A 421 -13.41 6.60 1.92
CA ARG A 421 -12.34 7.12 2.78
C ARG A 421 -11.88 8.50 2.30
N PHE A 422 -11.76 8.69 0.99
CA PHE A 422 -11.48 10.00 0.38
C PHE A 422 -12.59 11.00 0.69
N ASN A 423 -13.85 10.62 0.52
CA ASN A 423 -15.02 11.44 0.86
C ASN A 423 -15.04 11.83 2.35
N SER A 424 -14.67 10.92 3.24
CA SER A 424 -14.60 11.17 4.69
C SER A 424 -13.52 12.20 5.04
N VAL A 425 -12.36 12.13 4.38
CA VAL A 425 -11.31 13.15 4.51
C VAL A 425 -11.80 14.49 3.98
N MET A 426 -12.56 14.52 2.89
CA MET A 426 -13.03 15.77 2.27
C MET A 426 -14.12 16.49 3.04
N LYS A 427 -15.11 15.76 3.54
CA LYS A 427 -16.10 16.32 4.46
C LYS A 427 -15.46 16.92 5.72
N ALA A 428 -14.36 16.34 6.20
CA ALA A 428 -13.63 16.85 7.35
C ALA A 428 -12.83 18.15 7.05
N VAL A 429 -12.51 18.42 5.79
CA VAL A 429 -11.71 19.59 5.36
C VAL A 429 -12.61 20.72 4.87
N ASN A 430 -13.67 20.40 4.12
CA ASN A 430 -14.71 21.35 3.74
C ASN A 430 -16.09 20.66 3.80
N PRO A 431 -16.87 20.93 4.86
CA PRO A 431 -18.23 20.38 5.01
C PRO A 431 -19.20 20.80 3.89
N ASN A 432 -18.94 21.93 3.23
CA ASN A 432 -19.74 22.48 2.13
C ASN A 432 -19.20 22.04 0.75
N SER A 433 -18.32 21.04 0.70
CA SER A 433 -17.89 20.45 -0.57
C SER A 433 -18.92 19.40 -1.03
N ASP A 434 -19.85 19.79 -1.90
CA ASP A 434 -20.80 18.86 -2.54
C ASP A 434 -20.09 17.99 -3.58
N LEU A 435 -19.24 17.05 -3.13
CA LEU A 435 -18.54 16.10 -3.99
C LEU A 435 -19.49 14.98 -4.40
N ASN A 436 -20.15 15.17 -5.54
CA ASN A 436 -20.92 14.11 -6.20
C ASN A 436 -19.94 13.15 -6.91
N LEU A 437 -19.32 12.25 -6.15
CA LEU A 437 -18.55 11.13 -6.71
C LEU A 437 -19.47 9.95 -6.92
N ILE A 438 -19.55 9.45 -8.15
CA ILE A 438 -20.27 8.23 -8.47
C ILE A 438 -19.24 7.10 -8.49
N GLN A 439 -19.30 6.24 -7.48
CA GLN A 439 -18.47 5.04 -7.43
C GLN A 439 -19.03 4.00 -8.39
N VAL A 440 -18.15 3.44 -9.24
CA VAL A 440 -18.53 2.40 -10.20
C VAL A 440 -17.63 1.18 -9.99
N SER A 441 -18.19 0.13 -9.38
CA SER A 441 -17.52 -1.16 -9.20
C SER A 441 -17.56 -2.02 -10.46
N SER A 442 -18.59 -1.87 -11.29
CA SER A 442 -18.67 -2.48 -12.63
C SER A 442 -19.54 -1.65 -13.56
N MET A 443 -19.16 -1.54 -14.84
CA MET A 443 -19.95 -0.83 -15.86
C MET A 443 -21.09 -1.72 -16.36
N GLY A 444 -22.11 -1.87 -15.51
CA GLY A 444 -23.35 -2.60 -15.83
C GLY A 444 -24.48 -1.69 -16.34
N PRO A 445 -25.63 -2.27 -16.71
CA PRO A 445 -26.82 -1.52 -17.13
C PRO A 445 -27.29 -0.49 -16.08
N ASP A 446 -27.18 -0.83 -14.80
CA ASP A 446 -27.62 0.04 -13.69
C ASP A 446 -26.82 1.34 -13.63
N THR A 447 -25.51 1.29 -13.87
CA THR A 447 -24.66 2.48 -13.95
C THR A 447 -25.05 3.36 -15.14
N ALA A 448 -25.32 2.75 -16.30
CA ALA A 448 -25.75 3.51 -17.47
C ALA A 448 -27.10 4.22 -17.25
N ILE A 449 -28.07 3.53 -16.61
CA ILE A 449 -29.38 4.10 -16.26
C ILE A 449 -29.22 5.26 -15.27
N LEU A 450 -28.44 5.08 -14.20
CA LEU A 450 -28.18 6.15 -13.22
C LEU A 450 -27.58 7.39 -13.88
N LEU A 451 -26.56 7.21 -14.73
CA LEU A 451 -25.90 8.32 -15.40
C LEU A 451 -26.81 8.99 -16.43
N GLN A 452 -27.69 8.23 -17.09
CA GLN A 452 -28.67 8.78 -18.00
C GLN A 452 -29.71 9.64 -17.27
N GLN A 453 -30.23 9.18 -16.13
CA GLN A 453 -31.13 9.98 -15.28
C GLN A 453 -30.48 11.29 -14.82
N LYS A 454 -29.18 11.25 -14.52
CA LYS A 454 -28.41 12.43 -14.12
C LYS A 454 -28.27 13.43 -15.26
N LEU A 455 -27.99 12.96 -16.48
CA LEU A 455 -27.95 13.82 -17.67
C LEU A 455 -29.33 14.42 -18.00
N GLU A 456 -30.41 13.65 -17.85
CA GLU A 456 -31.78 14.15 -18.04
C GLU A 456 -32.17 15.23 -17.01
N GLN A 457 -31.55 15.23 -15.84
CA GLN A 457 -31.67 16.28 -14.81
C GLN A 457 -30.78 17.51 -15.08
N GLY A 458 -30.11 17.57 -16.23
CA GLY A 458 -29.17 18.64 -16.55
C GLY A 458 -27.82 18.54 -15.84
N GLU A 459 -27.55 17.42 -15.14
CA GLU A 459 -26.29 17.23 -14.43
C GLU A 459 -25.16 16.81 -15.37
N TRP A 460 -23.93 17.19 -15.04
CA TRP A 460 -22.75 16.91 -15.85
C TRP A 460 -22.03 15.67 -15.36
N ILE A 461 -21.56 14.84 -16.28
CA ILE A 461 -20.88 13.58 -15.99
C ILE A 461 -19.43 13.65 -16.45
N VAL A 462 -18.46 13.58 -15.52
CA VAL A 462 -17.03 13.59 -15.83
C VAL A 462 -16.47 12.17 -15.79
N ILE A 463 -15.82 11.76 -16.89
CA ILE A 463 -15.18 10.45 -17.06
C ILE A 463 -13.76 10.68 -17.54
N VAL A 464 -12.79 10.01 -16.93
CA VAL A 464 -11.37 10.17 -17.30
C VAL A 464 -10.99 9.18 -18.41
N GLY A 465 -10.43 9.68 -19.51
CA GLY A 465 -10.20 8.93 -20.76
C GLY A 465 -8.81 8.34 -20.94
N ASP A 466 -7.86 8.61 -20.04
CA ASP A 466 -6.42 8.34 -20.22
C ASP A 466 -5.83 7.33 -19.22
N ARG A 467 -6.65 6.51 -18.53
CA ARG A 467 -6.16 5.41 -17.68
C ARG A 467 -6.98 4.14 -17.83
N THR A 468 -6.30 3.01 -18.00
CA THR A 468 -6.89 1.65 -18.03
C THR A 468 -7.27 1.18 -16.63
N SER A 469 -8.35 0.40 -16.51
CA SER A 469 -8.88 -0.10 -15.23
C SER A 469 -8.25 -1.44 -14.85
N THR A 470 -8.07 -1.62 -13.54
CA THR A 470 -7.36 -2.73 -12.86
C THR A 470 -7.94 -4.12 -13.02
N SER A 471 -9.21 -4.23 -13.45
CA SER A 471 -9.92 -5.51 -13.54
C SER A 471 -10.04 -6.06 -14.97
N LYS A 472 -9.76 -5.24 -16.00
CA LYS A 472 -9.97 -5.60 -17.42
C LYS A 472 -9.02 -4.87 -18.38
N GLU A 473 -7.70 -5.06 -18.24
CA GLU A 473 -6.74 -4.59 -19.27
C GLU A 473 -6.99 -5.19 -20.66
N SER A 474 -7.78 -6.28 -20.76
CA SER A 474 -8.25 -6.91 -22.01
C SER A 474 -9.11 -6.03 -22.93
N ARG A 475 -9.33 -4.75 -22.59
CA ARG A 475 -10.33 -3.86 -23.21
C ARG A 475 -9.71 -2.48 -23.48
N SER A 476 -8.62 -2.49 -24.24
CA SER A 476 -7.87 -1.30 -24.64
C SER A 476 -7.93 -1.10 -26.15
N VAL A 477 -7.84 0.15 -26.57
CA VAL A 477 -7.78 0.56 -27.97
C VAL A 477 -6.45 1.24 -28.18
N TRP A 478 -5.71 0.81 -29.20
CA TRP A 478 -4.41 1.38 -29.54
C TRP A 478 -4.62 2.63 -30.42
N ALA A 479 -3.95 3.71 -30.02
CA ALA A 479 -3.95 4.98 -30.73
C ALA A 479 -2.54 5.58 -30.69
N GLU A 480 -2.19 6.30 -31.75
CA GLU A 480 -0.93 7.02 -31.83
C GLU A 480 -0.92 8.17 -30.82
N PHE A 481 0.10 8.22 -29.97
CA PHE A 481 0.28 9.24 -28.96
C PHE A 481 1.78 9.54 -28.77
N LEU A 482 2.16 10.78 -29.06
CA LEU A 482 3.54 11.29 -29.09
C LEU A 482 4.45 10.45 -30.01
N GLY A 483 3.91 10.05 -31.18
CA GLY A 483 4.65 9.31 -32.22
C GLY A 483 4.82 7.82 -31.94
N GLN A 484 4.14 7.27 -30.94
CA GLN A 484 4.16 5.85 -30.59
C GLN A 484 2.74 5.34 -30.31
N GLU A 485 2.46 4.08 -30.61
CA GLU A 485 1.19 3.43 -30.28
C GLU A 485 1.04 3.25 -28.77
N ALA A 486 -0.05 3.77 -28.19
CA ALA A 486 -0.35 3.66 -26.77
C ALA A 486 -1.74 3.04 -26.52
N PRO A 487 -1.89 2.20 -25.49
CA PRO A 487 -3.17 1.61 -25.11
C PRO A 487 -4.05 2.59 -24.30
N PHE A 488 -5.17 3.02 -24.88
CA PHE A 488 -6.20 3.82 -24.19
C PHE A 488 -7.38 2.95 -23.72
N PRO A 489 -8.07 3.31 -22.62
CA PRO A 489 -9.24 2.57 -22.13
C PRO A 489 -10.44 2.71 -23.07
N GLN A 490 -11.09 1.60 -23.42
CA GLN A 490 -12.34 1.68 -24.21
C GLN A 490 -13.55 2.18 -23.40
N GLY A 491 -13.54 1.97 -22.09
CA GLY A 491 -14.70 2.14 -21.19
C GLY A 491 -15.33 3.54 -21.24
N PRO A 492 -14.54 4.62 -21.08
CA PRO A 492 -15.05 6.00 -21.14
C PRO A 492 -15.80 6.32 -22.43
N PHE A 493 -15.22 5.99 -23.58
CA PHE A 493 -15.80 6.28 -24.90
C PHE A 493 -17.03 5.43 -25.20
N MET A 494 -16.99 4.15 -24.79
CA MET A 494 -18.14 3.25 -24.88
C MET A 494 -19.31 3.75 -24.03
N LEU A 495 -19.05 4.20 -22.81
CA LEU A 495 -20.07 4.75 -21.92
C LEU A 495 -20.65 6.05 -22.50
N ALA A 496 -19.80 6.98 -22.95
CA ALA A 496 -20.24 8.21 -23.59
C ALA A 496 -21.15 7.92 -24.81
N SER A 497 -20.86 6.86 -25.58
CA SER A 497 -21.72 6.42 -26.68
C SER A 497 -23.09 5.91 -26.22
N VAL A 498 -23.16 5.19 -25.11
CA VAL A 498 -24.41 4.68 -24.54
C VAL A 498 -25.29 5.82 -24.03
N LEU A 499 -24.69 6.85 -23.42
CA LEU A 499 -25.40 7.98 -22.83
C LEU A 499 -26.03 8.91 -23.87
N LYS A 500 -25.56 8.89 -25.13
CA LYS A 500 -26.10 9.67 -26.27
C LYS A 500 -26.23 11.18 -26.00
N ALA A 501 -25.40 11.71 -25.11
CA ALA A 501 -25.33 13.11 -24.76
C ALA A 501 -24.15 13.81 -25.47
N PRO A 502 -24.16 15.15 -25.55
CA PRO A 502 -23.01 15.93 -25.99
C PRO A 502 -21.78 15.62 -25.15
N VAL A 503 -20.65 15.48 -25.83
CA VAL A 503 -19.36 15.17 -25.25
C VAL A 503 -18.45 16.37 -25.43
N PHE A 504 -17.82 16.78 -24.33
CA PHE A 504 -16.83 17.85 -24.27
C PHE A 504 -15.53 17.34 -23.69
N LEU A 505 -14.41 17.95 -24.05
CA LEU A 505 -13.12 17.76 -23.39
C LEU A 505 -12.89 18.87 -22.37
N LEU A 506 -12.20 18.53 -21.30
CA LEU A 506 -11.87 19.47 -20.24
C LEU A 506 -10.43 19.31 -19.77
N PHE A 507 -9.65 20.39 -19.90
CA PHE A 507 -8.25 20.46 -19.45
C PHE A 507 -8.02 21.69 -18.57
N GLY A 508 -7.57 21.48 -17.33
CA GLY A 508 -7.29 22.57 -16.39
C GLY A 508 -5.79 22.77 -16.20
N LEU A 509 -5.15 23.56 -17.06
CA LEU A 509 -3.70 23.72 -17.05
C LEU A 509 -3.28 24.88 -16.14
N ARG A 510 -2.33 24.63 -15.24
CA ARG A 510 -1.70 25.69 -14.45
C ARG A 510 -0.78 26.53 -15.31
N ASP A 511 -0.85 27.84 -15.15
CA ASP A 511 0.12 28.78 -15.67
C ASP A 511 1.11 29.14 -14.56
N ASP A 512 2.36 28.70 -14.75
CA ASP A 512 3.46 28.91 -13.82
C ASP A 512 4.25 30.21 -14.12
N SER A 513 3.81 31.03 -15.09
CA SER A 513 4.46 32.31 -15.41
C SER A 513 4.22 33.40 -14.36
N CYS A 514 3.13 33.29 -13.59
CA CYS A 514 2.71 34.27 -12.58
C CYS A 514 3.14 33.89 -11.15
N LYS A 515 3.40 34.90 -10.31
CA LYS A 515 3.69 34.69 -8.86
C LYS A 515 2.51 34.09 -8.10
N LYS A 516 1.28 34.38 -8.53
CA LYS A 516 0.06 33.73 -8.06
C LYS A 516 -0.34 32.64 -9.06
N PRO A 517 -0.86 31.49 -8.60
CA PRO A 517 -1.34 30.46 -9.51
C PRO A 517 -2.46 31.01 -10.34
N HIS A 518 -2.31 30.89 -11.65
CA HIS A 518 -3.36 31.14 -12.60
C HIS A 518 -3.65 29.84 -13.35
N PHE A 519 -4.90 29.60 -13.74
CA PHE A 519 -5.25 28.36 -14.44
C PHE A 519 -6.05 28.65 -15.70
N ASN A 520 -5.65 28.01 -16.79
CA ASN A 520 -6.35 28.02 -18.06
C ASN A 520 -7.22 26.76 -18.13
N VAL A 521 -8.54 26.95 -18.10
CA VAL A 521 -9.51 25.87 -18.27
C VAL A 521 -9.99 25.86 -19.72
N TYR A 522 -9.70 24.79 -20.43
CA TYR A 522 -10.13 24.59 -21.80
C TYR A 522 -11.36 23.69 -21.81
N PHE A 523 -12.50 24.24 -22.20
CA PHE A 523 -13.74 23.52 -22.42
C PHE A 523 -14.00 23.44 -23.92
N GLU A 524 -13.80 22.26 -24.50
CA GLU A 524 -13.85 22.07 -25.95
C GLU A 524 -14.96 21.11 -26.32
N HIS A 525 -15.78 21.48 -27.32
CA HIS A 525 -16.70 20.52 -27.93
C HIS A 525 -15.92 19.38 -28.58
N PHE A 526 -16.34 18.14 -28.30
CA PHE A 526 -15.73 16.93 -28.86
C PHE A 526 -16.67 16.24 -29.84
N SER A 527 -17.93 16.04 -29.46
CA SER A 527 -18.93 15.39 -30.30
C SER A 527 -20.33 15.69 -29.79
N ASP A 528 -21.31 15.89 -30.68
CA ASP A 528 -22.71 16.01 -30.26
C ASP A 528 -23.23 14.70 -29.67
N LYS A 529 -22.81 13.57 -30.24
CA LYS A 529 -23.16 12.21 -29.81
C LYS A 529 -22.10 11.24 -30.37
N ILE A 530 -21.48 10.44 -29.49
CA ILE A 530 -20.62 9.34 -29.96
C ILE A 530 -21.51 8.19 -30.43
N VAL A 531 -21.50 7.90 -31.73
CA VAL A 531 -22.26 6.79 -32.31
C VAL A 531 -21.29 5.68 -32.70
N LEU A 532 -21.51 4.49 -32.16
CA LEU A 532 -20.70 3.29 -32.47
C LEU A 532 -21.57 2.24 -33.19
N PRO A 533 -21.65 2.26 -34.53
CA PRO A 533 -22.50 1.34 -35.30
C PRO A 533 -22.06 -0.10 -35.10
N ARG A 534 -23.01 -1.05 -34.93
CA ARG A 534 -22.70 -2.46 -34.63
C ARG A 534 -21.70 -3.11 -35.61
N LYS A 535 -21.76 -2.76 -36.90
CA LYS A 535 -20.91 -3.34 -37.96
C LYS A 535 -19.48 -2.78 -37.99
N THR A 536 -19.29 -1.53 -37.59
CA THR A 536 -17.99 -0.81 -37.65
C THR A 536 -17.52 -0.38 -36.27
N ARG A 537 -18.06 -0.98 -35.20
CA ARG A 537 -17.92 -0.52 -33.82
C ARG A 537 -16.47 -0.36 -33.40
N GLU A 538 -15.61 -1.33 -33.71
CA GLU A 538 -14.20 -1.31 -33.32
C GLU A 538 -13.44 -0.21 -34.05
N GLN A 539 -13.62 -0.10 -35.38
CA GLN A 539 -13.00 0.94 -36.19
C GLN A 539 -13.43 2.35 -35.75
N THR A 540 -14.74 2.59 -35.62
CA THR A 540 -15.25 3.90 -35.19
C THR A 540 -14.82 4.24 -33.76
N LEU A 541 -14.71 3.24 -32.89
CA LEU A 541 -14.17 3.44 -31.54
C LEU A 541 -12.69 3.84 -31.59
N GLN A 542 -11.89 3.20 -32.46
CA GLN A 542 -10.49 3.57 -32.66
C GLN A 542 -10.34 5.01 -33.17
N GLU A 543 -11.15 5.42 -34.14
CA GLU A 543 -11.17 6.80 -34.64
C GLU A 543 -11.49 7.82 -33.53
N VAL A 544 -12.49 7.53 -32.69
CA VAL A 544 -12.86 8.39 -31.56
C VAL A 544 -11.75 8.46 -30.51
N VAL A 545 -11.12 7.33 -30.19
CA VAL A 545 -10.00 7.28 -29.24
C VAL A 545 -8.79 8.04 -29.80
N GLN A 546 -8.50 7.91 -31.09
CA GLN A 546 -7.43 8.66 -31.75
C GLN A 546 -7.66 10.17 -31.66
N GLN A 547 -8.88 10.65 -31.96
CA GLN A 547 -9.22 12.07 -31.82
C GLN A 547 -9.01 12.59 -30.39
N TYR A 548 -9.35 11.78 -29.38
CA TYR A 548 -9.08 12.12 -28.00
C TYR A 548 -7.57 12.15 -27.70
N ALA A 549 -6.82 11.15 -28.17
CA ALA A 549 -5.37 11.07 -28.02
C ALA A 549 -4.66 12.28 -28.66
N ASP A 550 -5.10 12.72 -29.83
CA ASP A 550 -4.58 13.91 -30.53
C ASP A 550 -4.81 15.19 -29.72
N ARG A 551 -6.00 15.34 -29.11
CA ARG A 551 -6.30 16.49 -28.24
C ARG A 551 -5.50 16.43 -26.94
N LEU A 552 -5.37 15.25 -26.34
CA LEU A 552 -4.50 15.06 -25.18
C LEU A 552 -3.05 15.44 -25.52
N GLN A 553 -2.54 14.97 -26.66
CA GLN A 553 -1.19 15.25 -27.15
C GLN A 553 -0.95 16.74 -27.31
N HIS A 554 -1.89 17.45 -27.93
CA HIS A 554 -1.84 18.90 -28.07
C HIS A 554 -1.62 19.60 -26.71
N TYR A 555 -2.36 19.20 -25.68
CA TYR A 555 -2.26 19.79 -24.37
C TYR A 555 -1.04 19.32 -23.56
N THR A 556 -0.57 18.09 -23.77
CA THR A 556 0.69 17.64 -23.16
C THR A 556 1.87 18.41 -23.73
N LEU A 557 1.88 18.74 -25.02
CA LEU A 557 2.92 19.60 -25.60
C LEU A 557 2.86 21.03 -25.06
N LYS A 558 1.65 21.54 -24.80
CA LYS A 558 1.44 22.87 -24.21
C LYS A 558 1.86 22.96 -22.75
N ALA A 559 1.66 21.89 -21.97
CA ALA A 559 2.03 21.81 -20.56
C ALA A 559 2.74 20.49 -20.21
N PRO A 560 4.00 20.29 -20.66
CA PRO A 560 4.67 18.99 -20.60
C PRO A 560 4.82 18.41 -19.21
N LEU A 561 4.98 19.26 -18.19
CA LEU A 561 5.14 18.83 -16.80
C LEU A 561 3.82 18.60 -16.06
N GLN A 562 2.67 18.64 -16.75
CA GLN A 562 1.37 18.56 -16.09
C GLN A 562 0.60 17.28 -16.39
N TRP A 563 1.16 16.34 -17.15
CA TRP A 563 0.52 15.07 -17.45
C TRP A 563 0.93 13.97 -16.46
N TYR A 564 0.08 13.71 -15.47
CA TYR A 564 0.49 12.94 -14.28
C TYR A 564 0.28 11.44 -14.42
N ASN A 565 0.93 10.82 -15.41
CA ASN A 565 1.02 9.37 -15.54
C ASN A 565 2.44 8.90 -15.21
N PHE A 566 2.63 8.40 -13.99
CA PHE A 566 3.92 7.92 -13.45
C PHE A 566 4.08 6.39 -13.55
N PHE A 567 3.60 5.82 -14.65
CA PHE A 567 3.78 4.43 -15.05
C PHE A 567 4.07 4.39 -16.56
N ASN A 568 4.53 3.25 -17.08
CA ASN A 568 4.75 3.12 -18.52
C ASN A 568 3.41 3.11 -19.27
N PHE A 569 3.06 4.25 -19.87
CA PHE A 569 1.78 4.44 -20.54
C PHE A 569 1.69 3.69 -21.87
N TRP A 570 2.81 3.38 -22.53
CA TRP A 570 2.85 2.74 -23.86
C TRP A 570 2.81 1.21 -23.81
N THR A 571 2.73 0.61 -22.63
CA THR A 571 2.72 -0.85 -22.45
C THR A 571 1.52 -1.32 -21.65
N LEU A 572 0.92 -2.44 -22.04
CA LEU A 572 -0.01 -3.18 -21.18
C LEU A 572 0.78 -4.00 -20.14
N SER A 573 0.27 -4.15 -18.92
CA SER A 573 1.01 -4.81 -17.83
C SER A 573 1.32 -6.30 -18.10
N ASN A 574 0.59 -6.93 -19.02
CA ASN A 574 0.70 -8.34 -19.37
C ASN A 574 1.61 -8.70 -20.57
N GLN A 575 2.31 -7.75 -21.20
CA GLN A 575 3.30 -8.10 -22.23
C GLN A 575 4.69 -8.27 -21.61
N HIS A 576 5.01 -9.50 -21.22
CA HIS A 576 6.41 -9.93 -21.15
C HIS A 576 7.04 -9.76 -22.55
N HIS A 577 8.18 -9.09 -22.63
CA HIS A 577 9.08 -9.18 -23.77
C HIS A 577 9.53 -10.64 -23.88
N ASP A 578 8.81 -11.44 -24.66
CA ASP A 578 9.46 -12.53 -25.37
C ASP A 578 10.35 -11.88 -26.42
N GLU A 579 11.61 -11.65 -26.06
CA GLU A 579 12.67 -11.54 -27.05
C GLU A 579 12.58 -12.77 -27.96
N LYS A 580 12.01 -12.58 -29.14
CA LYS A 580 12.21 -13.51 -30.23
C LYS A 580 13.70 -13.49 -30.54
N GLU A 581 14.43 -14.47 -30.02
CA GLU A 581 15.66 -14.96 -30.63
C GLU A 581 15.36 -15.16 -32.13
N SER A 582 15.89 -14.26 -32.95
CA SER A 582 15.95 -14.46 -34.39
C SER A 582 16.94 -15.60 -34.65
N LYS A 583 16.48 -16.59 -35.40
CA LYS A 583 17.32 -17.56 -36.10
C LYS A 583 18.50 -16.94 -36.82
#